data_AF-A0A7S2FQJ2-F1
#
_entry.id   AF-A0A7S2FQJ2-F1
#
_cell.length_a   1.000
_cell.length_b   1.000
_cell.length_c   1.000
_cell.angle_alpha   90.00
_cell.angle_beta   90.00
_cell.angle_gamma   90.00
#
_symmetry.space_group_name_H-M   'P 1'
#
loop_
_entity.id
_entity.type
_entity.pdbx_description
1 polymer ?
#
loop_
_entity_poly.entity_id
_entity_poly.type
_entity_poly.pdbx_seq_one_letter_code
_entity_poly.pdbx_strand_id
1 'polypeptide(L)'
;CAMGSSSIVTLERLMKGKKTDWARARNAATRIRDRDYSCNDFFQDVLAAFPELVLYLDPDELNTGGRTGDDEYQRTMGAMFCVYWLMRLHLDGGQSFSYGL
;
A
#
# COMPACT_ATOMS: atom_id res chain seq x y z
N CYS A 1 -12.48 23.31 21.34
CA CYS A 1 -12.84 22.52 20.14
C CYS A 1 -12.25 23.18 18.90
N ALA A 2 -11.02 22.84 18.51
CA ALA A 2 -10.35 23.40 17.32
C ALA A 2 -9.47 22.38 16.57
N MET A 3 -9.67 21.07 16.80
CA MET A 3 -8.82 20.02 16.19
C MET A 3 -9.29 19.58 14.79
N GLY A 4 -10.46 20.03 14.31
CA GLY A 4 -11.04 19.57 13.04
C GLY A 4 -10.53 20.29 11.79
N SER A 5 -9.91 21.47 11.91
CA SER A 5 -9.55 22.30 10.75
C SER A 5 -8.19 21.98 10.14
N SER A 6 -7.27 21.36 10.88
CA SER A 6 -5.90 21.09 10.41
C SER A 6 -5.82 19.84 9.51
N SER A 7 -6.62 18.82 9.82
CA SER A 7 -6.61 17.53 9.10
C SER A 7 -7.15 17.64 7.68
N ILE A 8 -8.28 18.32 7.51
CA ILE A 8 -8.90 18.55 6.19
C ILE A 8 -7.96 19.32 5.26
N VAL A 9 -7.26 20.34 5.77
CA VAL A 9 -6.30 21.15 5.00
C VAL A 9 -5.08 20.33 4.59
N THR A 10 -4.64 19.41 5.45
CA THR A 10 -3.49 18.53 5.19
C THR A 10 -3.82 17.47 4.16
N LEU A 11 -4.97 16.81 4.29
CA LEU A 11 -5.50 15.86 3.32
C LEU A 11 -5.70 16.50 1.94
N GLU A 12 -6.37 17.65 1.87
CA GLU A 12 -6.59 18.36 0.61
C GLU A 12 -5.26 18.73 -0.06
N ARG A 13 -4.26 19.17 0.71
CA ARG A 13 -2.94 19.51 0.19
C ARG A 13 -2.20 18.29 -0.34
N LEU A 14 -2.16 17.18 0.40
CA LEU A 14 -1.42 15.97 0.04
C LEU A 14 -2.06 15.22 -1.13
N MET A 15 -3.39 15.24 -1.22
CA MET A 15 -4.14 14.56 -2.27
C MET A 15 -4.48 15.44 -3.48
N LYS A 16 -4.15 16.75 -3.46
CA LYS A 16 -4.47 17.65 -4.58
C LYS A 16 -3.85 17.15 -5.88
N GLY A 17 -4.71 16.84 -6.85
CA GLY A 17 -4.29 16.34 -8.17
C GLY A 17 -3.74 14.92 -8.17
N LYS A 18 -3.68 14.25 -7.02
CA LYS A 18 -3.38 12.81 -6.93
C LYS A 18 -4.64 12.02 -7.25
N LYS A 19 -4.48 11.00 -8.07
CA LYS A 19 -5.53 10.05 -8.42
C LYS A 19 -4.94 8.67 -8.41
N THR A 20 -5.75 7.68 -8.04
CA THR A 20 -5.39 6.28 -8.16
C THR A 20 -4.98 5.97 -9.60
N ASP A 21 -3.77 5.43 -9.78
CA ASP A 21 -3.31 4.95 -11.07
C ASP A 21 -3.86 3.53 -11.31
N TRP A 22 -5.04 3.49 -11.92
CA TRP A 22 -5.71 2.24 -12.25
C TRP A 22 -4.96 1.38 -13.28
N ALA A 23 -4.09 1.98 -14.10
CA ALA A 23 -3.28 1.22 -15.05
C ALA A 23 -2.23 0.41 -14.30
N ARG A 24 -1.59 1.01 -13.28
CA ARG A 24 -0.64 0.33 -12.39
C ARG A 24 -1.31 -0.75 -11.56
N ALA A 25 -2.47 -0.46 -10.95
CA ALA A 25 -3.24 -1.47 -10.21
C ALA A 25 -3.60 -2.67 -11.10
N ARG A 26 -4.01 -2.42 -12.35
CA ARG A 26 -4.34 -3.48 -13.31
C ARG A 26 -3.12 -4.25 -13.78
N ASN A 27 -1.98 -3.58 -13.99
CA ASN A 27 -0.72 -4.23 -14.34
C ASN A 27 -0.31 -5.22 -13.25
N ALA A 28 -0.30 -4.77 -11.99
CA ALA A 28 -0.03 -5.63 -10.85
C ALA A 28 -0.97 -6.83 -10.81
N ALA A 29 -2.29 -6.62 -10.90
CA ALA A 29 -3.28 -7.69 -10.85
C ALA A 29 -3.12 -8.71 -12.00
N THR A 30 -2.72 -8.25 -13.18
CA THR A 30 -2.59 -9.09 -14.38
C THR A 30 -1.28 -9.89 -14.37
N ARG A 31 -0.18 -9.25 -13.95
CA ARG A 31 1.16 -9.83 -13.97
C ARG A 31 1.56 -10.56 -12.70
N ILE A 32 0.73 -10.53 -11.65
CA ILE A 32 1.08 -11.08 -10.33
C ILE A 32 1.53 -12.54 -10.36
N ARG A 33 1.12 -13.32 -11.37
CA ARG A 33 1.48 -14.73 -11.55
C ARG A 33 2.60 -14.97 -12.58
N ASP A 34 3.13 -13.92 -13.19
CA ASP A 34 4.21 -14.05 -14.16
C ASP A 34 5.52 -14.39 -13.44
N ARG A 35 6.31 -15.32 -13.98
CA ARG A 35 7.55 -15.77 -13.32
C ARG A 35 8.62 -14.69 -13.23
N ASP A 36 8.65 -13.77 -14.20
CA ASP A 36 9.58 -12.65 -14.27
C ASP A 36 9.09 -11.40 -13.51
N TYR A 37 7.86 -11.42 -12.98
CA TYR A 37 7.30 -10.33 -12.21
C TYR A 37 7.66 -10.45 -10.73
N SER A 38 8.59 -9.61 -10.30
CA SER A 38 9.20 -9.70 -8.98
C SER A 38 8.35 -9.03 -7.89
N CYS A 39 8.68 -9.34 -6.64
CA CYS A 39 8.11 -8.67 -5.47
C CYS A 39 8.38 -7.16 -5.50
N ASN A 40 9.54 -6.73 -6.01
CA ASN A 40 9.85 -5.32 -6.20
C ASN A 40 8.95 -4.66 -7.26
N ASP A 41 8.68 -5.33 -8.38
CA ASP A 41 7.78 -4.78 -9.41
C ASP A 41 6.37 -4.59 -8.85
N PHE A 42 5.89 -5.57 -8.07
CA PHE A 42 4.62 -5.47 -7.34
C PHE A 42 4.60 -4.29 -6.37
N PHE A 43 5.65 -4.13 -5.57
CA PHE A 43 5.78 -3.01 -4.64
C PHE A 43 5.72 -1.65 -5.37
N GLN A 44 6.46 -1.49 -6.46
CA GLN A 44 6.46 -0.25 -7.24
C GLN A 44 5.10 0.04 -7.87
N ASP A 45 4.41 -0.97 -8.38
CA ASP A 45 3.06 -0.78 -8.94
C ASP A 45 2.04 -0.41 -7.85
N VAL A 46 2.12 -1.00 -6.66
CA VAL A 46 1.24 -0.64 -5.52
C VAL A 46 1.49 0.80 -5.08
N LEU A 47 2.76 1.22 -4.93
CA LEU A 47 3.11 2.61 -4.59
C LEU A 47 2.65 3.61 -5.64
N ALA A 48 2.78 3.27 -6.93
CA ALA A 48 2.33 4.13 -8.02
C ALA A 48 0.80 4.17 -8.12
N ALA A 49 0.12 3.04 -7.85
CA ALA A 49 -1.33 2.92 -7.92
C ALA A 49 -2.05 3.72 -6.83
N PHE A 50 -1.56 3.70 -5.60
CA PHE A 50 -2.28 4.19 -4.43
C PHE A 50 -1.56 5.38 -3.76
N PRO A 51 -1.73 6.61 -4.28
CA PRO A 51 -1.10 7.79 -3.71
C PRO A 51 -1.55 8.08 -2.27
N GLU A 52 -2.72 7.60 -1.86
CA GLU A 52 -3.23 7.71 -0.49
C GLU A 52 -2.34 7.03 0.57
N LEU A 53 -1.45 6.11 0.16
CA LEU A 53 -0.50 5.48 1.08
C LEU A 53 0.42 6.51 1.77
N VAL A 54 0.64 7.67 1.14
CA VAL A 54 1.44 8.76 1.72
C VAL A 54 0.79 9.36 2.97
N LEU A 55 -0.53 9.24 3.11
CA LEU A 55 -1.27 9.80 4.24
C LEU A 55 -0.93 9.08 5.55
N TYR A 56 -0.53 7.80 5.48
CA TYR A 56 -0.06 7.04 6.64
C TYR A 56 1.32 7.49 7.12
N LEU A 57 2.08 8.23 6.30
CA LEU A 57 3.41 8.70 6.65
C LEU A 57 3.40 10.08 7.33
N ASP A 58 2.21 10.67 7.53
CA ASP A 58 2.08 11.93 8.25
C ASP A 58 2.22 11.69 9.76
N PRO A 59 3.28 12.20 10.41
CA PRO A 59 3.54 11.98 11.82
C PRO A 59 2.57 12.75 12.75
N ASP A 60 1.86 13.76 12.23
CA ASP A 60 1.02 14.66 13.01
C ASP A 60 -0.45 14.21 13.10
N GLU A 61 -0.86 13.19 12.33
CA GLU A 61 -2.19 12.60 12.42
C GLU A 61 -2.19 11.28 13.20
N LEU A 62 -2.80 11.30 14.39
CA LEU A 62 -3.33 10.08 15.01
C LEU A 62 -4.42 9.55 14.08
N ASN A 63 -4.11 8.50 13.32
CA ASN A 63 -5.12 7.79 12.57
C ASN A 63 -6.24 7.34 13.53
N THR A 64 -7.46 7.35 13.01
CA THR A 64 -8.72 7.16 13.77
C THR A 64 -8.77 5.85 14.58
N GLY A 65 -7.81 4.94 14.39
CA GLY A 65 -7.66 3.66 15.07
C GLY A 65 -6.74 3.64 16.30
N GLY A 66 -6.17 4.77 16.74
CA GLY A 66 -5.31 4.83 17.94
C GLY A 66 -3.95 4.14 17.80
N ARG A 67 -3.51 3.90 16.57
CA ARG A 67 -2.18 3.40 16.20
C ARG A 67 -1.41 4.49 15.46
N THR A 68 -0.09 4.34 15.40
CA THR A 68 0.74 5.27 14.61
C THR A 68 0.46 5.08 13.12
N GLY A 69 0.65 6.14 12.32
CA GLY A 69 0.51 6.04 10.87
C GLY A 69 1.44 4.98 10.25
N ASP A 70 2.67 4.86 10.76
CA ASP A 70 3.64 3.83 10.33
C ASP A 70 3.12 2.41 10.57
N ASP A 71 2.51 2.12 11.73
CA ASP A 71 1.90 0.81 12.01
C ASP A 71 0.79 0.47 10.99
N GLU A 72 -0.02 1.46 10.61
CA GLU A 72 -1.10 1.27 9.63
C GLU A 72 -0.57 1.13 8.21
N TYR A 73 0.48 1.88 7.84
CA TYR A 73 1.19 1.72 6.58
C TYR A 73 1.75 0.31 6.43
N GLN A 74 2.50 -0.17 7.44
CA GLN A 74 3.10 -1.49 7.44
C GLN A 74 2.06 -2.61 7.36
N ARG A 75 0.95 -2.48 8.10
CA ARG A 75 -0.16 -3.45 8.02
C ARG A 75 -0.81 -3.48 6.64
N THR A 76 -1.01 -2.31 6.02
CA THR A 76 -1.62 -2.19 4.69
C THR A 76 -0.72 -2.78 3.62
N MET A 77 0.58 -2.45 3.64
CA MET A 77 1.56 -3.02 2.74
C MET A 77 1.73 -4.53 2.96
N GLY A 78 1.77 -4.98 4.22
CA GLY A 78 1.82 -6.39 4.57
C GLY A 78 0.62 -7.17 4.01
N ALA A 79 -0.59 -6.61 4.08
CA ALA A 79 -1.77 -7.22 3.48
C ALA A 79 -1.64 -7.35 1.95
N MET A 80 -1.09 -6.35 1.27
CA MET A 80 -0.83 -6.41 -0.18
C MET A 80 0.20 -7.49 -0.53
N PHE A 81 1.29 -7.60 0.23
CA PHE A 81 2.27 -8.68 0.03
C PHE A 81 1.70 -10.06 0.33
N CYS A 82 0.83 -10.20 1.33
CA CYS A 82 0.10 -11.45 1.57
C CYS A 82 -0.68 -11.88 0.32
N VAL A 83 -1.36 -10.94 -0.36
CA VAL A 83 -2.05 -11.23 -1.62
C VAL A 83 -1.06 -11.65 -2.70
N TYR A 84 0.06 -10.94 -2.86
CA TYR A 84 1.12 -11.31 -3.81
C TYR A 84 1.58 -12.76 -3.62
N TRP A 85 1.93 -13.14 -2.40
CA TRP A 85 2.42 -14.48 -2.09
C TRP A 85 1.34 -15.55 -2.19
N LEU A 86 0.11 -15.28 -1.76
CA LEU A 86 -1.02 -16.22 -1.89
C LEU A 86 -1.32 -16.55 -3.36
N MET A 87 -1.25 -15.55 -4.24
CA MET A 87 -1.47 -15.75 -5.68
C MET A 87 -0.33 -16.54 -6.35
N ARG A 88 0.83 -16.65 -5.70
CA ARG A 88 2.06 -17.26 -6.22
C ARG A 88 2.52 -18.51 -5.47
N LEU A 89 1.69 -19.09 -4.59
CA LEU A 89 2.03 -20.33 -3.86
C LEU A 89 2.51 -21.47 -4.75
N HIS A 90 1.97 -21.57 -5.96
CA HIS A 90 2.35 -22.58 -6.97
C HIS A 90 3.70 -22.34 -7.64
N LEU A 91 4.27 -21.14 -7.51
CA LEU A 91 5.56 -20.74 -8.10
C LEU A 91 6.66 -20.75 -7.03
N ASP A 92 6.43 -20.01 -5.95
CA ASP A 92 7.46 -19.72 -4.94
C ASP A 92 7.34 -20.63 -3.70
N GLY A 93 6.26 -21.42 -3.62
CA GLY A 93 5.97 -22.31 -2.50
C GLY A 93 5.36 -21.59 -1.30
N GLY A 94 4.98 -22.37 -0.28
CA GLY A 94 4.39 -21.83 0.95
C GLY A 94 5.38 -21.07 1.85
N GLN A 95 6.68 -21.29 1.66
CA GLN A 95 7.72 -20.68 2.48
C GLN A 95 7.84 -19.18 2.25
N SER A 96 7.74 -18.69 1.01
CA SER A 96 7.75 -17.25 0.72
C SER A 96 6.58 -16.52 1.38
N PHE A 97 5.41 -17.15 1.47
CA PHE A 97 4.28 -16.60 2.23
C PHE A 97 4.54 -16.56 3.74
N SER A 98 5.14 -17.61 4.32
CA SER A 98 5.37 -17.71 5.76
C SER A 98 6.55 -16.87 6.27
N TYR A 99 7.59 -16.69 5.46
CA TYR A 99 8.82 -15.98 5.86
C TYR A 99 8.93 -14.58 5.25
N GLY A 100 8.10 -14.23 4.26
CA GLY A 100 8.04 -12.88 3.68
C GLY A 100 9.30 -12.45 2.91
N LEU A 101 10.05 -13.41 2.36
CA LEU A 101 11.31 -13.19 1.62
C LEU A 101 11.08 -13.15 0.11
#